data_AF-A0A2M7B3K2-F1
#
_entry.id   AF-A0A2M7B3K2-F1
#
_cell.length_a   1.000
_cell.length_b   1.000
_cell.length_c   1.000
_cell.angle_alpha   90.00
_cell.angle_beta   90.00
_cell.angle_gamma   90.00
#
_symmetry.space_group_name_H-M   'P 1'
#
loop_
_entity.id
_entity.type
_entity.pdbx_description
1 polymer ?
#
loop_
_entity_poly.entity_id
_entity_poly.type
_entity_poly.pdbx_seq_one_letter_code
_entity_poly.pdbx_strand_id
1 'polypeptide(L)'
;KIDGGAETLVSALLAVFDSVVMPAFTYRTMIIPSSGPETNAIIYGSGADANRMAEFFDPQMPADPLMGAVAETLRKRPRAGRSAHPILSFAGVNARAALAEQILTNPLAPIGALAKQDGWVLLLGMDHTVNSSIHYAEKLAGRKQ
;
A
#
# COMPACT_ATOMS: atom_id res chain seq x y z
N LYS A 1 -16.72 19.41 -0.35
CA LYS A 1 -15.50 19.65 0.48
C LYS A 1 -15.84 19.25 1.91
N ILE A 2 -14.97 18.52 2.61
CA ILE A 2 -15.21 18.05 3.99
C ILE A 2 -14.55 19.05 4.94
N ASP A 3 -15.29 19.58 5.91
CA ASP A 3 -14.70 20.43 6.96
C ASP A 3 -13.74 19.60 7.81
N GLY A 4 -12.50 20.09 7.98
CA GLY A 4 -11.40 19.34 8.62
C GLY A 4 -10.70 18.31 7.71
N GLY A 5 -11.14 18.15 6.45
CA GLY A 5 -10.40 17.40 5.43
C GLY A 5 -10.17 15.92 5.75
N ALA A 6 -8.94 15.43 5.51
CA ALA A 6 -8.56 14.04 5.70
C ALA A 6 -8.69 13.56 7.15
N GLU A 7 -8.44 14.44 8.12
CA GLU A 7 -8.58 14.11 9.54
C GLU A 7 -10.02 13.75 9.92
N THR A 8 -10.99 14.52 9.42
CA THR A 8 -12.40 14.24 9.64
C THR A 8 -12.80 12.91 9.02
N LEU A 9 -12.33 12.63 7.79
CA LEU A 9 -12.64 11.37 7.11
C LEU A 9 -12.04 10.16 7.83
N VAL A 10 -10.77 10.22 8.25
CA VAL A 10 -10.12 9.13 9.00
C VAL A 10 -10.81 8.92 10.35
N SER A 11 -11.16 9.99 11.07
CA SER A 11 -11.93 9.87 12.32
C SER A 11 -13.29 9.22 12.09
N ALA A 12 -14.00 9.58 11.02
CA ALA A 12 -15.30 8.98 10.69
C ALA A 12 -15.18 7.49 10.35
N LEU A 13 -14.17 7.09 9.57
CA LEU A 13 -13.91 5.68 9.27
C LEU A 13 -13.62 4.87 10.54
N LEU A 14 -12.75 5.38 11.42
CA LEU A 14 -12.38 4.72 12.68
C LEU A 14 -13.51 4.72 13.73
N ALA A 15 -14.55 5.54 13.54
CA ALA A 15 -15.74 5.50 14.39
C ALA A 15 -16.74 4.41 13.97
N VAL A 16 -16.66 3.95 12.72
CA VAL A 16 -17.60 2.98 12.13
C VAL A 16 -16.97 1.59 12.01
N PHE A 17 -15.68 1.52 11.66
CA PHE A 17 -14.96 0.27 11.45
C PHE A 17 -13.93 0.04 12.55
N ASP A 18 -13.88 -1.18 13.07
CA ASP A 18 -12.89 -1.56 14.08
C ASP A 18 -11.45 -1.50 13.54
N SER A 19 -11.24 -1.97 12.31
CA SER A 19 -9.95 -1.97 11.63
C SER A 19 -10.05 -1.26 10.29
N VAL A 20 -9.08 -0.39 10.01
CA VAL A 20 -8.95 0.34 8.74
C VAL A 20 -7.53 0.18 8.25
N VAL A 21 -7.37 -0.24 6.99
CA VAL A 21 -6.07 -0.40 6.31
C VAL A 21 -6.09 0.39 5.01
N MET A 22 -4.99 1.09 4.73
CA MET A 22 -4.77 1.79 3.47
C MET A 22 -3.39 1.45 2.90
N PRO A 23 -3.24 1.41 1.57
CA PRO A 23 -1.92 1.42 0.93
C PRO A 23 -1.08 2.61 1.41
N ALA A 24 0.18 2.36 1.72
CA ALA A 24 1.16 3.36 2.13
C ALA A 24 2.44 3.18 1.29
N PHE A 25 2.27 3.07 -0.03
CA PHE A 25 3.36 2.75 -0.95
C PHE A 25 4.44 3.84 -0.96
N THR A 26 5.65 3.47 -1.33
CA THR A 26 6.85 4.31 -1.25
C THR A 26 7.72 4.09 -2.49
N TYR A 27 7.28 4.61 -3.64
CA TYR A 27 7.95 4.36 -4.92
C TYR A 27 9.37 4.94 -5.01
N ARG A 28 9.73 5.88 -4.13
CA ARG A 28 11.10 6.38 -4.00
C ARG A 28 12.12 5.36 -3.50
N THR A 29 11.68 4.19 -3.03
CA THR A 29 12.57 3.08 -2.66
C THR A 29 12.73 2.06 -3.79
N MET A 30 11.98 2.23 -4.88
CA MET A 30 11.96 1.29 -6.00
C MET A 30 13.18 1.47 -6.88
N ILE A 31 13.74 0.34 -7.32
CA ILE A 31 14.85 0.29 -8.27
C ILE A 31 14.43 -0.45 -9.53
N ILE A 32 15.06 -0.11 -10.66
CA ILE A 32 15.01 -0.89 -11.89
C ILE A 32 16.29 -1.72 -11.97
N PRO A 33 16.22 -3.05 -11.82
CA PRO A 33 17.40 -3.92 -11.87
C PRO A 33 18.13 -3.85 -13.22
N SER A 34 19.37 -4.33 -13.27
CA SER A 34 20.14 -4.46 -14.53
C SER A 34 19.68 -5.63 -15.40
N SER A 35 18.96 -6.61 -14.82
CA SER A 35 18.43 -7.78 -15.52
C SER A 35 17.20 -8.34 -14.79
N GLY A 36 16.40 -9.15 -15.49
CA GLY A 36 15.24 -9.85 -14.93
C GLY A 36 14.38 -10.52 -16.00
N PRO A 37 13.18 -11.03 -15.65
CA PRO A 37 12.34 -11.80 -16.55
C PRO A 37 11.89 -11.02 -17.80
N GLU A 38 11.84 -11.72 -18.93
CA GLU A 38 11.27 -11.19 -20.16
C GLU A 38 9.76 -10.93 -20.02
N THR A 39 9.20 -10.07 -20.88
CA THR A 39 7.75 -9.85 -21.04
C THR A 39 7.00 -9.22 -19.85
N ASN A 40 7.69 -8.53 -18.93
CA ASN A 40 7.08 -7.75 -17.84
C ASN A 40 7.06 -6.22 -18.08
N ALA A 41 7.34 -5.81 -19.33
CA ALA A 41 7.40 -4.41 -19.77
C ALA A 41 8.46 -3.51 -19.09
N ILE A 42 9.43 -4.08 -18.36
CA ILE A 42 10.57 -3.35 -17.82
C ILE A 42 11.72 -3.32 -18.83
N ILE A 43 12.26 -2.13 -19.10
CA ILE A 43 13.54 -1.98 -19.80
C ILE A 43 14.65 -2.09 -18.75
N TYR A 44 15.23 -3.28 -18.59
CA TYR A 44 16.28 -3.51 -17.61
C TYR A 44 17.51 -2.63 -17.85
N GLY A 45 18.13 -2.18 -16.76
CA GLY A 45 19.28 -1.26 -16.78
C GLY A 45 18.94 0.21 -17.06
N SER A 46 17.69 0.54 -17.42
CA SER A 46 17.28 1.93 -17.70
C SER A 46 17.29 2.85 -16.48
N GLY A 47 17.27 2.30 -15.26
CA GLY A 47 17.13 3.08 -14.03
C GLY A 47 18.44 3.59 -13.44
N ALA A 48 19.56 3.63 -14.16
CA ALA A 48 20.87 3.94 -13.56
C ALA A 48 20.87 5.22 -12.69
N ASP A 49 20.31 6.32 -13.19
CA ASP A 49 20.24 7.58 -12.44
C ASP A 49 19.18 7.55 -11.34
N ALA A 50 17.98 7.01 -11.64
CA ALA A 50 16.89 6.87 -10.68
C ALA A 50 17.27 5.99 -9.48
N ASN A 51 17.98 4.89 -9.72
CA ASN A 51 18.45 3.96 -8.68
C ASN A 51 19.44 4.63 -7.71
N ARG A 52 20.26 5.59 -8.18
CA ARG A 52 21.17 6.35 -7.29
C ARG A 52 20.42 7.34 -6.40
N MET A 53 19.21 7.73 -6.80
CA MET A 53 18.33 8.60 -6.02
C MET A 53 17.36 7.81 -5.13
N ALA A 54 17.36 6.48 -5.21
CA ALA A 54 16.48 5.65 -4.41
C ALA A 54 16.88 5.72 -2.92
N GLU A 55 15.87 5.75 -2.06
CA GLU A 55 16.06 5.83 -0.62
C GLU A 55 15.86 4.45 0.04
N PHE A 56 16.57 4.23 1.15
CA PHE A 56 16.24 3.11 2.02
C PHE A 56 14.86 3.32 2.65
N PHE A 57 14.07 2.26 2.72
CA PHE A 57 12.78 2.33 3.37
C PHE A 57 12.92 2.60 4.86
N ASP A 58 12.18 3.60 5.34
CA ASP A 58 11.95 3.88 6.75
C ASP A 58 10.43 3.87 6.99
N PRO A 59 9.89 3.10 7.95
CA PRO A 59 8.45 3.11 8.26
C PRO A 59 7.88 4.49 8.58
N GLN A 60 8.70 5.44 9.03
CA GLN A 60 8.31 6.82 9.33
C GLN A 60 8.23 7.71 8.09
N MET A 61 8.86 7.34 6.97
CA MET A 61 8.84 8.14 5.75
C MET A 61 7.41 8.34 5.23
N PRO A 62 7.08 9.47 4.58
CA PRO A 62 5.75 9.69 4.03
C PRO A 62 5.35 8.59 3.04
N ALA A 63 4.06 8.26 3.00
CA ALA A 63 3.52 7.54 1.86
C ALA A 63 3.69 8.38 0.58
N ASP A 64 3.75 7.71 -0.56
CA ASP A 64 3.82 8.36 -1.86
C ASP A 64 2.59 9.28 -2.05
N PRO A 65 2.74 10.50 -2.60
CA PRO A 65 1.63 11.41 -2.84
C PRO A 65 0.47 10.79 -3.64
N LEU A 66 0.73 9.78 -4.47
CA LEU A 66 -0.29 9.04 -5.21
C LEU A 66 -1.24 8.25 -4.30
N MET A 67 -0.86 7.94 -3.05
CA MET A 67 -1.75 7.31 -2.06
C MET A 67 -2.77 8.30 -1.48
N GLY A 68 -2.53 9.60 -1.66
CA GLY A 68 -3.41 10.66 -1.22
C GLY A 68 -3.28 11.01 0.27
N ALA A 69 -3.82 12.19 0.62
CA ALA A 69 -3.70 12.73 1.98
C ALA A 69 -4.37 11.86 3.06
N VAL A 70 -5.42 11.11 2.71
CA VAL A 70 -6.16 10.27 3.67
C VAL A 70 -5.30 9.10 4.15
N ALA A 71 -4.57 8.44 3.25
CA ALA A 71 -3.67 7.35 3.60
C ALA A 71 -2.52 7.83 4.50
N GLU A 72 -1.93 8.99 4.16
CA GLU A 72 -0.88 9.60 4.97
C GLU A 72 -1.38 10.04 6.35
N THR A 73 -2.60 10.57 6.43
CA THR A 73 -3.25 10.90 7.72
C THR A 73 -3.48 9.63 8.55
N LEU A 74 -4.00 8.55 7.98
CA LEU A 74 -4.17 7.28 8.70
C LEU A 74 -2.83 6.74 9.20
N ARG A 75 -1.78 6.75 8.38
CA ARG A 75 -0.43 6.30 8.75
C ARG A 75 0.12 7.04 9.97
N LYS A 76 -0.19 8.33 10.10
CA LYS A 76 0.25 9.18 11.21
C LYS A 76 -0.61 9.07 12.46
N ARG A 77 -1.74 8.34 12.44
CA ARG A 77 -2.62 8.26 13.60
C ARG A 77 -1.94 7.55 14.77
N PRO A 78 -2.20 8.00 16.02
CA PRO A 78 -1.83 7.23 17.19
C PRO A 78 -2.41 5.81 17.09
N ARG A 79 -1.56 4.79 17.33
CA ARG A 79 -1.87 3.35 17.19
C ARG A 79 -1.94 2.81 15.76
N ALA A 80 -1.67 3.62 14.74
CA ALA A 80 -1.45 3.08 13.40
C ALA A 80 -0.15 2.25 13.38
N GLY A 81 -0.21 1.04 12.83
CA GLY A 81 0.94 0.26 12.42
C GLY A 81 1.22 0.43 10.93
N ARG A 82 2.43 0.07 10.51
CA ARG A 82 2.82 -0.01 9.09
C ARG A 82 3.56 -1.31 8.85
N SER A 83 3.25 -2.00 7.74
CA SER A 83 3.99 -3.18 7.32
C SER A 83 5.34 -2.80 6.70
N ALA A 84 6.25 -3.78 6.58
CA ALA A 84 7.68 -3.50 6.32
C ALA A 84 8.10 -3.61 4.84
N HIS A 85 7.18 -3.85 3.90
CA HIS A 85 7.59 -3.97 2.49
C HIS A 85 8.06 -2.61 1.95
N PRO A 86 9.29 -2.51 1.38
CA PRO A 86 9.91 -1.22 1.07
C PRO A 86 9.16 -0.39 0.03
N ILE A 87 8.51 -1.05 -0.94
CA ILE A 87 7.76 -0.39 -2.02
C ILE A 87 6.24 -0.37 -1.74
N LEU A 88 5.67 -1.52 -1.34
CA LEU A 88 4.23 -1.77 -1.29
C LEU A 88 3.68 -1.87 0.15
N SER A 89 4.23 -1.14 1.12
CA SER A 89 3.72 -1.20 2.50
C SER A 89 2.26 -0.75 2.64
N PHE A 90 1.59 -1.22 3.69
CA PHE A 90 0.25 -0.81 4.11
C PHE A 90 0.34 -0.19 5.50
N ALA A 91 -0.54 0.76 5.79
CA ALA A 91 -0.72 1.32 7.13
C ALA A 91 -2.14 1.04 7.62
N GLY A 92 -2.30 0.84 8.92
CA GLY A 92 -3.63 0.59 9.46
C GLY A 92 -3.72 0.66 10.97
N VAL A 93 -4.94 0.93 11.46
CA VAL A 93 -5.30 0.93 12.88
C VAL A 93 -6.02 -0.38 13.19
N ASN A 94 -5.69 -0.99 14.33
CA ASN A 94 -6.21 -2.31 14.75
C ASN A 94 -5.98 -3.44 13.73
N ALA A 95 -5.04 -3.27 12.80
CA ALA A 95 -4.77 -4.19 11.71
C ALA A 95 -3.45 -4.98 11.85
N ARG A 96 -2.88 -5.05 13.07
CA ARG A 96 -1.52 -5.60 13.30
C ARG A 96 -1.35 -7.01 12.70
N ALA A 97 -2.34 -7.88 12.86
CA ALA A 97 -2.29 -9.24 12.33
C ALA A 97 -2.20 -9.24 10.80
N ALA A 98 -3.07 -8.49 10.11
CA ALA A 98 -3.05 -8.40 8.64
C ALA A 98 -1.75 -7.77 8.11
N LEU A 99 -1.24 -6.72 8.77
CA LEU A 99 0.01 -6.06 8.39
C LEU A 99 1.23 -6.97 8.55
N ALA A 100 1.24 -7.84 9.57
CA ALA A 100 2.34 -8.76 9.86
C ALA A 100 2.46 -9.92 8.85
N GLU A 101 1.40 -10.22 8.10
CA GLU A 101 1.42 -11.23 7.02
C GLU A 101 2.27 -10.79 5.82
N GLN A 102 2.56 -9.49 5.70
CA GLN A 102 3.33 -8.98 4.56
C GLN A 102 4.79 -9.40 4.64
N ILE A 103 5.24 -10.13 3.61
CA ILE A 103 6.63 -10.47 3.37
C ILE A 103 7.04 -10.01 1.97
N LEU A 104 8.35 -9.97 1.71
CA LEU A 104 8.90 -9.47 0.44
C LEU A 104 8.36 -10.23 -0.78
N THR A 105 8.23 -11.55 -0.69
CA THR A 105 7.73 -12.41 -1.78
C THR A 105 6.20 -12.50 -1.83
N ASN A 106 5.50 -11.87 -0.87
CA ASN A 106 4.04 -11.81 -0.83
C ASN A 106 3.57 -10.41 -0.42
N PRO A 107 3.82 -9.39 -1.27
CA PRO A 107 3.53 -7.99 -0.92
C PRO A 107 2.05 -7.73 -0.65
N LEU A 108 1.15 -8.50 -1.28
CA LEU A 108 -0.29 -8.29 -1.16
C LEU A 108 -0.94 -9.13 -0.04
N ALA A 109 -0.15 -9.79 0.81
CA ALA A 109 -0.66 -10.63 1.90
C ALA A 109 -1.64 -9.90 2.85
N PRO A 110 -1.48 -8.61 3.19
CA PRO A 110 -2.48 -7.90 4.00
C PRO A 110 -3.87 -7.89 3.40
N ILE A 111 -3.99 -7.79 2.06
CA ILE A 111 -5.28 -7.85 1.36
C ILE A 111 -5.89 -9.25 1.51
N GLY A 112 -5.07 -10.29 1.35
CA GLY A 112 -5.51 -11.67 1.55
C GLY A 112 -5.95 -11.95 2.99
N ALA A 113 -5.25 -11.38 3.98
CA ALA A 113 -5.60 -11.50 5.39
C ALA A 113 -6.95 -10.85 5.71
N LEU A 114 -7.20 -9.65 5.16
CA LEU A 114 -8.49 -8.96 5.28
C LEU A 114 -9.62 -9.71 4.56
N ALA A 115 -9.35 -10.25 3.37
CA ALA A 115 -10.34 -11.03 2.62
C ALA A 115 -10.78 -12.30 3.38
N LYS A 116 -9.87 -12.97 4.10
CA LYS A 116 -10.20 -14.12 4.97
C LYS A 116 -11.07 -13.73 6.18
N GLN A 117 -11.16 -12.45 6.49
CA GLN A 117 -11.99 -11.89 7.57
C GLN A 117 -13.27 -11.24 7.02
N ASP A 118 -13.65 -11.56 5.77
CA ASP A 118 -14.79 -10.93 5.07
C ASP A 118 -14.71 -9.40 5.05
N GLY A 119 -13.47 -8.88 4.95
CA GLY A 119 -13.18 -7.45 4.90
C GLY A 119 -13.71 -6.77 3.63
N TRP A 120 -13.97 -5.48 3.74
CA TRP A 120 -14.57 -4.68 2.67
C TRP A 120 -13.53 -3.82 1.97
N VAL A 121 -13.68 -3.65 0.66
CA VAL A 121 -12.94 -2.65 -0.10
C VAL A 121 -13.83 -1.45 -0.33
N LEU A 122 -13.41 -0.29 0.18
CA LEU A 122 -14.15 0.95 0.05
C LEU A 122 -13.44 1.89 -0.93
N LEU A 123 -14.11 2.22 -2.04
CA LEU A 123 -13.66 3.20 -3.02
C LEU A 123 -14.47 4.49 -2.84
N LEU A 124 -13.85 5.53 -2.27
CA LEU A 124 -14.50 6.81 -1.99
C LEU A 124 -14.24 7.82 -3.11
N GLY A 125 -15.22 7.98 -4.01
CA GLY A 125 -15.12 8.92 -5.13
C GLY A 125 -14.10 8.50 -6.20
N MET A 126 -13.73 7.22 -6.22
CA MET A 126 -12.79 6.62 -7.16
C MET A 126 -13.40 5.37 -7.78
N ASP A 127 -12.88 4.98 -8.94
CA ASP A 127 -13.25 3.73 -9.60
C ASP A 127 -12.21 2.62 -9.33
N HIS A 128 -12.32 1.52 -10.06
CA HIS A 128 -11.46 0.35 -9.89
C HIS A 128 -10.02 0.53 -10.39
N THR A 129 -9.68 1.63 -11.08
CA THR A 129 -8.31 1.87 -11.59
C THR A 129 -7.28 2.04 -10.47
N VAL A 130 -7.73 2.41 -9.26
CA VAL A 130 -6.89 2.56 -8.07
C VAL A 130 -7.11 1.44 -7.04
N ASN A 131 -7.86 0.40 -7.39
CA ASN A 131 -8.21 -0.67 -6.47
C ASN A 131 -7.09 -1.74 -6.39
N SER A 132 -6.18 -1.57 -5.42
CA SER A 132 -5.07 -2.49 -5.19
C SER A 132 -5.48 -3.94 -4.88
N SER A 133 -6.73 -4.19 -4.46
CA SER A 133 -7.20 -5.56 -4.20
C SER A 133 -7.33 -6.41 -5.47
N ILE A 134 -7.50 -5.77 -6.63
CA ILE A 134 -7.53 -6.46 -7.91
C ILE A 134 -6.19 -7.16 -8.17
N HIS A 135 -5.06 -6.55 -7.78
CA HIS A 135 -3.76 -7.21 -7.90
C HIS A 135 -3.67 -8.48 -7.04
N TYR A 136 -4.37 -8.56 -5.92
CA TYR A 136 -4.43 -9.81 -5.17
C TYR A 136 -5.27 -10.87 -5.91
N ALA A 137 -6.38 -10.48 -6.52
CA ALA A 137 -7.18 -11.37 -7.36
C ALA A 137 -6.40 -11.88 -8.59
N GLU A 138 -5.65 -11.00 -9.26
CA GLU A 138 -4.75 -11.37 -10.36
C GLU A 138 -3.74 -12.44 -9.95
N LYS A 139 -3.15 -12.29 -8.75
CA LYS A 139 -2.24 -13.29 -8.18
C LYS A 139 -2.92 -14.65 -8.01
N LEU A 140 -4.12 -14.66 -7.43
CA LEU A 140 -4.90 -15.89 -7.23
C LEU A 140 -5.29 -16.55 -8.55
N ALA A 141 -5.51 -15.76 -9.59
CA ALA A 141 -5.77 -16.24 -10.95
C ALA A 141 -4.50 -16.72 -11.69
N GLY A 142 -3.33 -16.66 -11.06
CA GLY A 142 -2.06 -17.12 -11.64
C GLY A 142 -1.38 -16.10 -12.54
N ARG A 143 -1.76 -14.81 -12.50
CA ARG A 143 -0.99 -13.76 -13.19
C ARG A 143 0.41 -13.70 -12.59
N LYS A 144 1.43 -13.70 -13.45
CA LYS A 144 2.82 -13.47 -13.02
C LYS A 144 2.93 -12.07 -12.39
N GLN A 145 3.54 -11.99 -11.21
CA GLN A 145 3.79 -10.77 -10.44
C GLN A 145 5.25 -10.72 -10.00
#